data_AF-A0A2V8SA47-F1
#
_entry.id   AF-A0A2V8SA47-F1
#
_cell.length_a   1.000
_cell.length_b   1.000
_cell.length_c   1.000
_cell.angle_alpha   90.00
_cell.angle_beta   90.00
_cell.angle_gamma   90.00
#
_symmetry.space_group_name_H-M   'P 1'
#
loop_
_entity.id
_entity.type
_entity.pdbx_description
1 polymer ?
#
loop_
_entity_poly.entity_id
_entity_poly.type
_entity_poly.pdbx_seq_one_letter_code
_entity_poly.pdbx_strand_id
1 'polypeptide(L)'
;MTFIEVLAPGLFSTVQDRGREGHGRLGISPAGAADTIALRLANRLAGNDDGAAAIEMTLLGGAFRFEGEALFALAGCDLGATLDGEALAPWTSRTARAAQILRCGVARSGARAYLAVQGGIAVPSILGSASTHVPSGLGGLEGRVLRAGDRLPVGEVRPPAAPRRVNPTLLAGLAPRRTLRVTQGPQAERFAPEAWDLLMRTAYTVKEDSDRMGLRLRGARMAQAPSGGMVTQGVPPG
;
A
#
# COMPACT_ATOMS: atom_id res chain seq x y z
N MET A 1 -1.68 -16.50 21.00
CA MET A 1 -1.85 -15.50 19.92
C MET A 1 -1.06 -14.26 20.28
N THR A 2 -0.22 -13.79 19.37
CA THR A 2 0.55 -12.55 19.54
C THR A 2 -0.20 -11.42 18.85
N PHE A 3 -0.16 -10.21 19.40
CA PHE A 3 -0.78 -9.03 18.80
C PHE A 3 0.23 -7.91 18.56
N ILE A 4 -0.13 -7.02 17.64
CA ILE A 4 0.47 -5.70 17.47
C ILE A 4 -0.57 -4.68 17.91
N GLU A 5 -0.28 -3.91 18.96
CA GLU A 5 -1.12 -2.80 19.38
C GLU A 5 -0.75 -1.54 18.58
N VAL A 6 -1.77 -0.85 18.08
CA VAL A 6 -1.64 0.46 17.44
C VAL A 6 -1.64 1.54 18.52
N LEU A 7 -0.49 2.11 18.83
CA LEU A 7 -0.39 3.25 19.76
C LEU A 7 -0.79 4.56 19.08
N ALA A 8 -0.38 4.71 17.82
CA ALA A 8 -0.77 5.83 16.96
C ALA A 8 -0.97 5.31 15.54
N PRO A 9 -2.08 5.62 14.85
CA PRO A 9 -2.39 5.04 13.54
C PRO A 9 -1.66 5.73 12.38
N GLY A 10 -1.03 6.90 12.59
CA GLY A 10 -0.54 7.74 11.50
C GLY A 10 -1.67 8.49 10.79
N LEU A 11 -1.43 8.91 9.54
CA LEU A 11 -2.44 9.66 8.77
C LEU A 11 -3.53 8.75 8.20
N PHE A 12 -3.13 7.67 7.53
CA PHE A 12 -4.04 6.71 6.93
C PHE A 12 -3.36 5.35 6.85
N SER A 13 -3.71 4.47 7.79
CA SER A 13 -3.19 3.11 7.88
C SER A 13 -4.31 2.09 7.77
N THR A 14 -4.11 1.06 6.93
CA THR A 14 -5.11 0.00 6.70
C THR A 14 -4.43 -1.35 6.58
N VAL A 15 -5.17 -2.44 6.81
CA VAL A 15 -4.68 -3.79 6.50
C VAL A 15 -4.88 -4.04 5.00
N GLN A 16 -3.82 -4.46 4.31
CA GLN A 16 -3.86 -4.75 2.88
C GLN A 16 -3.14 -6.07 2.58
N ASP A 17 -3.72 -6.84 1.67
CA ASP A 17 -3.10 -8.00 1.05
C ASP A 17 -3.10 -7.80 -0.48
N ARG A 18 -3.25 -8.87 -1.28
CA ARG A 18 -3.32 -8.78 -2.74
C ARG A 18 -4.66 -8.25 -3.27
N GLY A 19 -5.67 -8.10 -2.41
CA GLY A 19 -7.01 -7.69 -2.80
C GLY A 19 -7.93 -8.86 -3.15
N ARG A 20 -9.18 -8.52 -3.49
CA ARG A 20 -10.29 -9.42 -3.83
C ARG A 20 -10.66 -9.33 -5.31
N GLU A 21 -9.77 -9.81 -6.16
CA GLU A 21 -10.00 -9.83 -7.61
C GLU A 21 -11.21 -10.70 -7.99
N GLY A 22 -11.79 -10.45 -9.17
CA GLY A 22 -12.87 -11.27 -9.75
C GLY A 22 -14.30 -10.87 -9.41
N HIS A 23 -14.49 -9.85 -8.56
CA HIS A 23 -15.82 -9.37 -8.16
C HIS A 23 -16.28 -8.07 -8.85
N GLY A 24 -15.53 -7.58 -9.86
CA GLY A 24 -15.83 -6.33 -10.56
C GLY A 24 -17.22 -6.28 -11.21
N ARG A 25 -17.74 -7.42 -11.70
CA ARG A 25 -19.11 -7.53 -12.24
C ARG A 25 -20.22 -7.24 -11.22
N LEU A 26 -19.90 -7.24 -9.93
CA LEU A 26 -20.80 -6.93 -8.82
C LEU A 26 -20.58 -5.51 -8.29
N GLY A 27 -19.72 -4.71 -8.92
CA GLY A 27 -19.34 -3.37 -8.45
C GLY A 27 -18.38 -3.38 -7.25
N ILE A 28 -17.76 -4.51 -6.94
CA ILE A 28 -16.83 -4.64 -5.81
C ILE A 28 -15.39 -4.38 -6.29
N SER A 29 -14.78 -3.34 -5.74
CA SER A 29 -13.37 -3.00 -5.98
C SER A 29 -12.43 -4.05 -5.36
N PRO A 30 -11.33 -4.43 -6.03
CA PRO A 30 -10.37 -5.39 -5.50
C PRO A 30 -9.65 -4.89 -4.24
N ALA A 31 -9.56 -3.57 -4.01
CA ALA A 31 -8.69 -2.99 -2.98
C ALA A 31 -7.24 -3.49 -3.11
N GLY A 32 -6.62 -4.04 -2.07
CA GLY A 32 -5.24 -4.52 -2.12
C GLY A 32 -4.20 -3.44 -1.87
N ALA A 33 -2.95 -3.84 -1.68
CA ALA A 33 -1.85 -2.89 -1.59
C ALA A 33 -1.75 -2.00 -2.83
N ALA A 34 -1.62 -0.69 -2.64
CA ALA A 34 -1.46 0.25 -3.75
C ALA A 34 -0.07 0.14 -4.43
N ASP A 35 0.97 -0.27 -3.70
CA ASP A 35 2.25 -0.71 -4.24
C ASP A 35 2.44 -2.20 -3.91
N THR A 36 2.02 -3.03 -4.86
CA THR A 36 2.07 -4.49 -4.72
C THR A 36 3.51 -5.04 -4.71
N ILE A 37 4.49 -4.31 -5.26
CA ILE A 37 5.89 -4.73 -5.22
C ILE A 37 6.43 -4.55 -3.80
N ALA A 38 6.19 -3.39 -3.19
CA ALA A 38 6.60 -3.13 -1.82
C ALA A 38 5.94 -4.09 -0.83
N LEU A 39 4.63 -4.38 -0.96
CA LEU A 39 3.95 -5.40 -0.15
C LEU A 39 4.66 -6.76 -0.24
N ARG A 40 4.90 -7.25 -1.45
CA ARG A 40 5.51 -8.58 -1.66
C ARG A 40 6.91 -8.65 -1.08
N LEU A 41 7.70 -7.59 -1.23
CA LEU A 41 9.05 -7.53 -0.67
C LEU A 41 9.01 -7.44 0.86
N ALA A 42 8.11 -6.68 1.47
CA ALA A 42 7.90 -6.68 2.92
C ALA A 42 7.60 -8.10 3.42
N ASN A 43 6.65 -8.79 2.78
CA ASN A 43 6.28 -10.15 3.13
C ASN A 43 7.46 -11.13 3.02
N ARG A 44 8.20 -11.10 1.91
CA ARG A 44 9.39 -11.96 1.75
C ARG A 44 10.49 -11.70 2.78
N LEU A 45 10.69 -10.45 3.17
CA LEU A 45 11.63 -10.06 4.22
C LEU A 45 11.20 -10.57 5.60
N ALA A 46 9.89 -10.57 5.87
CA ALA A 46 9.29 -11.13 7.08
C ALA A 46 9.15 -12.67 7.04
N GLY A 47 9.49 -13.33 5.93
CA GLY A 47 9.39 -14.78 5.77
C GLY A 47 7.99 -15.30 5.41
N ASN A 48 7.11 -14.42 4.93
CA ASN A 48 5.75 -14.75 4.50
C ASN A 48 5.67 -15.05 3.01
N ASP A 49 4.55 -15.65 2.61
CA ASP A 49 4.11 -15.68 1.22
C ASP A 49 3.81 -14.27 0.70
N ASP A 50 4.00 -14.07 -0.60
CA ASP A 50 3.86 -12.78 -1.30
C ASP A 50 2.55 -12.04 -0.98
N GLY A 51 1.47 -12.79 -0.71
CA GLY A 51 0.13 -12.26 -0.49
C GLY A 51 -0.34 -12.18 0.95
N ALA A 52 0.52 -12.40 1.94
CA ALA A 52 0.13 -12.22 3.34
C ALA A 52 -0.29 -10.76 3.62
N ALA A 53 -1.23 -10.57 4.54
CA ALA A 53 -1.72 -9.26 4.91
C ALA A 53 -0.67 -8.49 5.73
N ALA A 54 -0.51 -7.21 5.40
CA ALA A 54 0.40 -6.27 6.05
C ALA A 54 -0.33 -4.94 6.33
N ILE A 55 0.27 -4.10 7.15
CA ILE A 55 -0.25 -2.74 7.37
C ILE A 55 0.33 -1.82 6.30
N GLU A 56 -0.53 -1.26 5.45
CA GLU A 56 -0.17 -0.16 4.53
C GLU A 56 -0.33 1.18 5.26
N MET A 57 0.73 1.98 5.30
CA MET A 57 0.77 3.33 5.86
C MET A 57 0.94 4.36 4.75
N THR A 58 0.21 5.48 4.81
CA THR A 58 0.24 6.54 3.79
C THR A 58 0.78 7.86 4.37
N LEU A 59 1.85 8.39 3.78
CA LEU A 59 2.53 9.68 4.06
C LEU A 59 3.08 9.89 5.48
N LEU A 60 2.33 9.56 6.52
CA LEU A 60 2.73 9.61 7.92
C LEU A 60 2.44 8.25 8.55
N GLY A 61 3.50 7.59 9.00
CA GLY A 61 3.42 6.32 9.70
C GLY A 61 2.85 6.42 11.11
N GLY A 62 2.71 5.26 11.74
CA GLY A 62 2.18 5.11 13.08
C GLY A 62 3.23 4.72 14.12
N ALA A 63 2.74 4.38 15.32
CA ALA A 63 3.51 3.73 16.37
C ALA A 63 2.83 2.40 16.72
N PHE A 64 3.60 1.32 16.74
CA PHE A 64 3.11 -0.04 16.88
C PHE A 64 3.91 -0.76 17.97
N ARG A 65 3.23 -1.29 18.98
CA ARG A 65 3.84 -2.06 20.08
C ARG A 65 3.65 -3.55 19.82
N PHE A 66 4.75 -4.30 19.82
CA PHE A 66 4.70 -5.76 19.69
C PHE A 66 4.42 -6.37 21.06
N GLU A 67 3.36 -7.17 21.22
CA GLU A 67 3.07 -7.82 22.51
C GLU A 67 3.96 -9.01 22.80
N GLY A 68 4.57 -9.60 21.77
CA GLY A 68 5.51 -10.72 21.87
C GLY A 68 6.70 -10.51 20.95
N GLU A 69 7.64 -11.45 20.99
CA GLU A 69 8.73 -11.46 20.00
C GLU A 69 8.16 -11.65 18.58
N ALA A 70 8.62 -10.83 17.63
CA ALA A 70 8.14 -10.85 16.25
C ALA A 70 9.24 -10.43 15.27
N LEU A 71 9.43 -11.21 14.22
CA LEU A 71 10.16 -10.77 13.03
C LEU A 71 9.23 -9.90 12.18
N PHE A 72 9.60 -8.66 11.94
CA PHE A 72 8.86 -7.75 11.07
C PHE A 72 9.76 -7.16 9.99
N ALA A 73 9.15 -6.59 8.95
CA ALA A 73 9.84 -5.92 7.87
C ALA A 73 9.14 -4.63 7.46
N LEU A 74 9.95 -3.68 7.00
CA LEU A 74 9.49 -2.44 6.37
C LEU A 74 9.92 -2.41 4.92
N ALA A 75 9.01 -2.02 4.03
CA ALA A 75 9.29 -1.80 2.61
C ALA A 75 8.43 -0.65 2.06
N GLY A 76 8.83 -0.07 0.92
CA GLY A 76 8.18 1.12 0.35
C GLY A 76 8.92 2.41 0.71
N CYS A 77 8.18 3.48 1.02
CA CYS A 77 8.80 4.75 1.40
C CYS A 77 9.58 4.68 2.72
N ASP A 78 10.61 5.51 2.82
CA ASP A 78 11.33 5.72 4.07
C ASP A 78 10.52 6.63 4.99
N LEU A 79 10.02 6.07 6.09
CA LEU A 79 9.29 6.77 7.14
C LEU A 79 10.21 7.17 8.31
N GLY A 80 11.53 7.08 8.18
CA GLY A 80 12.48 7.37 9.26
C GLY A 80 12.23 6.48 10.49
N ALA A 81 12.00 5.20 10.27
CA ALA A 81 11.52 4.31 11.31
C ALA A 81 12.57 4.05 12.41
N THR A 82 12.10 3.86 13.64
CA THR A 82 12.93 3.49 14.79
C THR A 82 12.27 2.38 15.61
N LEU A 83 13.03 1.44 16.13
CA LEU A 83 12.58 0.49 17.15
C LEU A 83 13.22 0.89 18.49
N ASP A 84 12.42 1.34 19.44
CA ASP A 84 12.88 1.92 20.72
C ASP A 84 14.01 2.95 20.57
N GLY A 85 13.91 3.79 19.54
CA GLY A 85 14.89 4.84 19.25
C GLY A 85 16.06 4.41 18.35
N GLU A 86 16.26 3.12 18.13
CA GLU A 86 17.27 2.64 17.18
C GLU A 86 16.77 2.74 15.74
N ALA A 87 17.51 3.44 14.89
CA ALA A 87 17.14 3.66 13.49
C ALA A 87 17.03 2.36 12.69
N LEU A 88 16.02 2.30 11.82
CA LEU A 88 15.78 1.21 10.88
C LEU A 88 15.74 1.74 9.46
N ALA A 89 16.60 1.17 8.60
CA ALA A 89 16.52 1.41 7.17
C ALA A 89 15.24 0.77 6.60
N PRO A 90 14.60 1.36 5.58
CA PRO A 90 13.57 0.67 4.82
C PRO A 90 14.16 -0.53 4.08
N TRP A 91 13.30 -1.43 3.60
CA TRP A 91 13.68 -2.64 2.85
C TRP A 91 14.52 -3.64 3.66
N THR A 92 14.27 -3.70 4.97
CA THR A 92 14.92 -4.63 5.90
C THR A 92 13.89 -5.30 6.80
N SER A 93 14.22 -6.49 7.31
CA SER A 93 13.57 -7.08 8.48
C SER A 93 14.40 -6.92 9.75
N ARG A 94 13.71 -6.99 10.88
CA ARG A 94 14.23 -6.79 12.25
C ARG A 94 13.39 -7.64 13.21
N THR A 95 14.02 -8.24 14.21
CA THR A 95 13.29 -8.89 15.31
C THR A 95 12.99 -7.86 16.39
N ALA A 96 11.72 -7.66 16.70
CA ALA A 96 11.26 -6.95 17.90
C ALA A 96 11.10 -7.95 19.04
N ARG A 97 11.51 -7.57 20.24
CA ARG A 97 11.17 -8.25 21.49
C ARG A 97 9.79 -7.80 21.96
N ALA A 98 9.22 -8.55 22.90
CA ALA A 98 7.99 -8.15 23.57
C ALA A 98 8.09 -6.73 24.16
N ALA A 99 7.00 -5.98 24.06
CA ALA A 99 6.82 -4.60 24.48
C ALA A 99 7.63 -3.53 23.72
N GLN A 100 8.51 -3.90 22.76
CA GLN A 100 9.21 -2.90 21.95
C GLN A 100 8.25 -2.14 21.04
N ILE A 101 8.60 -0.88 20.77
CA ILE A 101 7.77 0.04 20.00
C ILE A 101 8.48 0.42 18.71
N LEU A 102 7.87 0.06 17.59
CA LEU A 102 8.21 0.60 16.28
C LEU A 102 7.52 1.94 16.09
N ARG A 103 8.28 2.98 15.77
CA ARG A 103 7.77 4.30 15.40
C ARG A 103 8.13 4.61 13.97
N CYS A 104 7.17 5.08 13.20
CA CYS A 104 7.31 5.51 11.82
C CYS A 104 6.83 6.96 11.73
N GLY A 105 7.67 7.85 11.21
CA GLY A 105 7.38 9.27 11.05
C GLY A 105 6.82 9.63 9.68
N VAL A 106 7.12 10.85 9.24
CA VAL A 106 6.73 11.38 7.93
C VAL A 106 7.59 10.76 6.83
N ALA A 107 6.98 10.45 5.69
CA ALA A 107 7.65 9.96 4.51
C ALA A 107 8.67 10.97 3.99
N ARG A 108 9.94 10.54 3.87
CA ARG A 108 11.02 11.35 3.29
C ARG A 108 10.93 11.43 1.76
N SER A 109 10.37 10.39 1.14
CA SER A 109 10.14 10.31 -0.30
C SER A 109 9.09 9.24 -0.61
N GLY A 110 8.31 9.40 -1.68
CA GLY A 110 7.22 8.45 -2.00
C GLY A 110 6.01 8.65 -1.09
N ALA A 111 5.05 7.71 -1.16
CA ALA A 111 3.74 7.92 -0.52
C ALA A 111 3.31 6.79 0.43
N ARG A 112 3.80 5.56 0.26
CA ARG A 112 3.31 4.39 0.99
C ARG A 112 4.43 3.47 1.45
N ALA A 113 4.29 2.95 2.67
CA ALA A 113 5.14 1.90 3.22
C ALA A 113 4.29 0.77 3.79
N TYR A 114 4.92 -0.39 3.93
CA TYR A 114 4.28 -1.62 4.39
C TYR A 114 5.02 -2.15 5.61
N LEU A 115 4.28 -2.40 6.69
CA LEU A 115 4.75 -3.16 7.84
C LEU A 115 4.20 -4.58 7.74
N ALA A 116 5.07 -5.51 7.37
CA ALA A 116 4.78 -6.94 7.37
C ALA A 116 5.35 -7.56 8.65
N VAL A 117 4.65 -8.54 9.21
CA VAL A 117 5.10 -9.34 10.36
C VAL A 117 5.04 -10.82 9.98
N GLN A 118 5.99 -11.62 10.44
CA GLN A 118 6.00 -13.06 10.20
C GLN A 118 4.67 -13.69 10.65
N GLY A 119 4.08 -14.53 9.80
CA GLY A 119 2.73 -15.08 10.00
C GLY A 119 1.60 -14.20 9.44
N GLY A 120 1.90 -12.93 9.11
CA GLY A 120 0.95 -11.96 8.56
C GLY A 120 -0.04 -11.42 9.59
N ILE A 121 -0.80 -10.39 9.19
CA ILE A 121 -1.90 -9.85 9.98
C ILE A 121 -3.13 -10.75 9.82
N ALA A 122 -3.54 -11.44 10.88
CA ALA A 122 -4.54 -12.50 10.87
C ALA A 122 -5.98 -12.00 11.08
N VAL A 123 -6.40 -11.00 10.29
CA VAL A 123 -7.80 -10.53 10.28
C VAL A 123 -8.68 -11.45 9.43
N PRO A 124 -10.01 -11.50 9.67
CA PRO A 124 -10.93 -12.29 8.85
C PRO A 124 -10.86 -11.91 7.37
N SER A 125 -10.89 -12.93 6.52
CA SER A 125 -10.96 -12.75 5.07
C SER A 125 -12.41 -12.53 4.62
N ILE A 126 -12.62 -11.53 3.76
CA ILE A 126 -13.91 -11.25 3.12
C ILE A 126 -13.73 -11.32 1.61
N LEU A 127 -14.50 -12.20 0.97
CA LEU A 127 -14.37 -12.51 -0.46
C LEU A 127 -12.94 -12.94 -0.83
N GLY A 128 -12.32 -13.76 0.02
CA GLY A 128 -10.97 -14.28 -0.21
C GLY A 128 -9.83 -13.28 0.04
N SER A 129 -10.10 -12.12 0.63
CA SER A 129 -9.09 -11.09 0.92
C SER A 129 -9.23 -10.48 2.32
N ALA A 130 -8.09 -10.23 2.95
CA ALA A 130 -7.93 -9.45 4.18
C ALA A 130 -7.82 -7.93 3.95
N SER A 131 -7.83 -7.46 2.70
CA SER A 131 -7.69 -6.04 2.38
C SER A 131 -8.81 -5.18 2.96
N THR A 132 -8.52 -3.92 3.26
CA THR A 132 -9.54 -2.93 3.63
C THR A 132 -9.97 -2.12 2.40
N HIS A 133 -11.29 -2.02 2.19
CA HIS A 133 -11.91 -1.06 1.30
C HIS A 133 -12.76 -0.08 2.11
N VAL A 134 -12.14 1.03 2.51
CA VAL A 134 -12.74 2.03 3.41
C VAL A 134 -14.06 2.60 2.88
N PRO A 135 -14.20 2.98 1.58
CA PRO A 135 -15.44 3.56 1.08
C PRO A 135 -16.67 2.67 1.28
N SER A 136 -16.49 1.35 1.26
CA SER A 136 -17.58 0.38 1.44
C SER A 136 -17.54 -0.35 2.79
N GLY A 137 -16.67 0.04 3.72
CA GLY A 137 -16.53 -0.61 5.02
C GLY A 137 -16.18 -2.11 4.96
N LEU A 138 -15.39 -2.54 3.97
CA LEU A 138 -15.18 -3.97 3.70
C LEU A 138 -13.76 -4.44 4.06
N GLY A 139 -13.67 -5.52 4.85
CA GLY A 139 -12.43 -6.26 5.12
C GLY A 139 -11.42 -5.54 6.01
N GLY A 140 -10.25 -6.13 6.21
CA GLY A 140 -9.26 -5.67 7.18
C GLY A 140 -9.79 -5.69 8.61
N LEU A 141 -9.41 -4.70 9.41
CA LEU A 141 -9.97 -4.51 10.74
C LEU A 141 -11.24 -3.66 10.66
N GLU A 142 -12.40 -4.30 10.74
CA GLU A 142 -13.73 -3.65 10.76
C GLU A 142 -14.02 -2.74 9.56
N GLY A 143 -13.38 -2.96 8.40
CA GLY A 143 -13.67 -2.18 7.19
C GLY A 143 -13.12 -0.76 7.21
N ARG A 144 -12.30 -0.39 8.18
CA ARG A 144 -11.90 1.01 8.45
C ARG A 144 -10.39 1.19 8.52
N VAL A 145 -9.97 2.45 8.57
CA VAL A 145 -8.61 2.82 8.99
C VAL A 145 -8.34 2.40 10.43
N LEU A 146 -7.08 2.09 10.72
CA LEU A 146 -6.61 1.79 12.06
C LEU A 146 -6.79 3.01 12.98
N ARG A 147 -6.97 2.74 14.27
CA ARG A 147 -7.14 3.72 15.35
C ARG A 147 -6.22 3.35 16.51
N ALA A 148 -5.91 4.35 17.36
CA ALA A 148 -5.19 4.08 18.59
C ALA A 148 -5.99 3.10 19.47
N GLY A 149 -5.30 2.14 20.08
CA GLY A 149 -5.87 1.06 20.87
C GLY A 149 -6.32 -0.17 20.08
N ASP A 150 -6.31 -0.12 18.74
CA ASP A 150 -6.57 -1.32 17.93
C ASP A 150 -5.50 -2.38 18.21
N ARG A 151 -5.91 -3.65 18.31
CA ARG A 151 -5.01 -4.80 18.47
C ARG A 151 -5.14 -5.71 17.27
N LEU A 152 -4.07 -5.78 16.48
CA LEU A 152 -4.01 -6.59 15.26
C LEU A 152 -3.49 -7.98 15.60
N PRO A 153 -4.26 -9.05 15.36
CA PRO A 153 -3.79 -10.41 15.58
C PRO A 153 -2.68 -10.74 14.57
N VAL A 154 -1.64 -11.43 15.04
CA VAL A 154 -0.57 -11.97 14.21
C VAL A 154 -0.81 -13.47 14.02
N GLY A 155 -0.63 -13.94 12.78
CA GLY A 155 -0.76 -15.36 12.43
C GLY A 155 0.32 -16.24 13.07
N GLU A 156 0.31 -17.53 12.73
CA GLU A 156 1.28 -18.47 13.28
C GLU A 156 2.72 -18.13 12.88
N VAL A 157 3.56 -18.01 13.89
CA VAL A 157 4.99 -17.71 13.75
C VAL A 157 5.73 -19.02 13.48
N ARG A 158 6.33 -19.13 12.29
CA ARG A 158 7.29 -20.21 11.96
C ARG A 158 8.64 -19.93 12.65
N PRO A 159 9.55 -20.91 12.78
CA PRO A 159 10.83 -20.69 13.44
C PRO A 159 11.52 -19.42 12.94
N PRO A 160 12.15 -18.63 13.84
CA PRO A 160 12.68 -17.32 13.49
C PRO A 160 13.64 -17.43 12.31
N ALA A 161 13.33 -16.73 11.22
CA ALA A 161 14.27 -16.56 10.14
C ALA A 161 15.27 -15.45 10.50
N ALA A 162 16.53 -15.61 10.13
CA ALA A 162 17.51 -14.54 10.28
C ALA A 162 17.02 -13.25 9.59
N PRO A 163 17.22 -12.07 10.19
CA PRO A 163 16.90 -10.79 9.56
C PRO A 163 17.51 -10.67 8.16
N ARG A 164 16.78 -10.06 7.24
CA ARG A 164 17.10 -9.94 5.82
C ARG A 164 17.05 -8.49 5.40
N ARG A 165 17.75 -8.18 4.31
CA ARG A 165 17.67 -6.89 3.63
C ARG A 165 17.61 -7.12 2.13
N VAL A 166 16.90 -6.24 1.42
CA VAL A 166 16.93 -6.28 -0.04
C VAL A 166 18.33 -5.86 -0.51
N ASN A 167 18.82 -6.52 -1.56
CA ASN A 167 20.08 -6.16 -2.19
C ASN A 167 20.01 -4.70 -2.71
N PRO A 168 20.95 -3.81 -2.35
CA PRO A 168 20.94 -2.40 -2.78
C PRO A 168 20.88 -2.20 -4.29
N THR A 169 21.53 -3.06 -5.08
CA THR A 169 21.50 -3.00 -6.55
C THR A 169 20.08 -3.27 -7.08
N LEU A 170 19.32 -4.18 -6.46
CA LEU A 170 17.92 -4.40 -6.81
C LEU A 170 17.04 -3.21 -6.41
N LEU A 171 17.32 -2.58 -5.27
CA LEU A 171 16.60 -1.39 -4.83
C LEU A 171 16.76 -0.20 -5.78
N ALA A 172 17.93 -0.05 -6.40
CA ALA A 172 18.14 0.99 -7.42
C ALA A 172 17.16 0.86 -8.60
N GLY A 173 16.79 -0.38 -8.98
CA GLY A 173 15.77 -0.63 -10.02
C GLY A 173 14.34 -0.28 -9.61
N LEU A 174 14.08 -0.14 -8.31
CA LEU A 174 12.79 0.23 -7.71
C LEU A 174 12.70 1.72 -7.36
N ALA A 175 13.70 2.52 -7.74
CA ALA A 175 13.72 3.95 -7.47
C ALA A 175 12.44 4.64 -8.03
N PRO A 176 11.91 5.66 -7.33
CA PRO A 176 10.71 6.37 -7.75
C PRO A 176 10.82 6.87 -9.20
N ARG A 177 9.83 6.52 -10.02
CA ARG A 177 9.78 6.93 -11.42
C ARG A 177 8.93 8.20 -11.54
N ARG A 178 9.44 9.18 -12.29
CA ARG A 178 8.68 10.40 -12.65
C ARG A 178 7.91 10.23 -13.96
N THR A 179 8.20 9.17 -14.71
CA THR A 179 7.58 8.86 -16.00
C THR A 179 6.80 7.56 -15.87
N LEU A 180 5.53 7.60 -16.28
CA LEU A 180 4.67 6.44 -16.39
C LEU A 180 4.55 6.05 -17.86
N ARG A 181 4.62 4.74 -18.14
CA ARG A 181 4.27 4.22 -19.46
C ARG A 181 2.78 4.02 -19.48
N VAL A 182 2.12 4.53 -20.51
CA VAL A 182 0.68 4.38 -20.73
C VAL A 182 0.43 3.79 -22.11
N THR A 183 -0.65 3.05 -22.24
CA THR A 183 -1.13 2.52 -23.52
C THR A 183 -2.34 3.33 -23.95
N GLN A 184 -2.46 3.59 -25.26
CA GLN A 184 -3.61 4.31 -25.79
C GLN A 184 -4.90 3.53 -25.50
N GLY A 185 -5.84 4.20 -24.85
CA GLY A 185 -7.10 3.60 -24.41
C GLY A 185 -8.16 3.53 -25.52
N PRO A 186 -9.23 2.75 -25.32
CA PRO A 186 -10.27 2.55 -26.32
C PRO A 186 -11.08 3.81 -26.63
N GLN A 187 -11.01 4.85 -25.80
CA GLN A 187 -11.68 6.14 -26.00
C GLN A 187 -10.78 7.20 -26.67
N ALA A 188 -9.60 6.85 -27.18
CA ALA A 188 -8.66 7.85 -27.70
C ALA A 188 -9.23 8.72 -28.83
N GLU A 189 -10.05 8.15 -29.71
CA GLU A 189 -10.72 8.86 -30.82
C GLU A 189 -11.74 9.91 -30.36
N ARG A 190 -12.09 9.94 -29.06
CA ARG A 190 -12.99 10.95 -28.48
C ARG A 190 -12.28 12.27 -28.16
N PHE A 191 -10.96 12.31 -28.28
CA PHE A 191 -10.17 13.51 -28.07
C PHE A 191 -9.69 14.07 -29.41
N ALA A 192 -9.32 15.35 -29.42
CA ALA A 192 -8.68 15.95 -30.59
C ALA A 192 -7.39 15.18 -30.97
N PRO A 193 -7.02 15.12 -32.27
CA PRO A 193 -5.85 14.37 -32.73
C PRO A 193 -4.55 14.69 -31.97
N GLU A 194 -4.38 15.94 -31.52
CA GLU A 194 -3.20 16.43 -30.81
C GLU A 194 -3.19 16.06 -29.31
N ALA A 195 -4.30 15.55 -28.77
CA ALA A 195 -4.45 15.30 -27.34
C ALA A 195 -3.51 14.21 -26.82
N TRP A 196 -3.24 13.18 -27.63
CA TRP A 196 -2.32 12.11 -27.25
C TRP A 196 -0.89 12.63 -27.09
N ASP A 197 -0.42 13.41 -28.05
CA ASP A 197 0.90 14.03 -28.00
C ASP A 197 1.01 15.02 -26.84
N LEU A 198 -0.06 15.78 -26.58
CA LEU A 198 -0.14 16.66 -25.42
C LEU A 198 -0.02 15.87 -24.10
N LEU A 199 -0.74 14.75 -23.95
CA LEU A 199 -0.65 13.88 -22.78
C LEU A 199 0.76 13.34 -22.58
N MET A 200 1.42 12.88 -23.66
CA MET A 200 2.77 12.29 -23.59
C MET A 200 3.86 13.31 -23.24
N ARG A 201 3.69 14.58 -23.63
CA ARG A 201 4.70 15.64 -23.44
C ARG A 201 4.47 16.50 -22.20
N THR A 202 3.27 16.47 -21.62
CA THR A 202 2.92 17.30 -20.46
C THR A 202 3.30 16.62 -19.16
N ALA A 203 3.99 17.35 -18.28
CA ALA A 203 4.13 16.95 -16.89
C ALA A 203 2.82 17.22 -16.12
N TYR A 204 2.33 16.21 -15.41
CA TYR A 204 1.14 16.31 -14.56
C TYR A 204 1.53 16.30 -13.08
N THR A 205 0.89 17.14 -12.29
CA THR A 205 1.05 17.19 -10.82
C THR A 205 -0.10 16.47 -10.14
N VAL A 206 0.19 15.55 -9.23
CA VAL A 206 -0.84 14.91 -8.39
C VAL A 206 -1.41 15.95 -7.42
N LYS A 207 -2.73 16.06 -7.38
CA LYS A 207 -3.46 16.97 -6.47
C LYS A 207 -3.64 16.34 -5.09
N GLU A 208 -3.80 17.18 -4.08
CA GLU A 208 -3.98 16.80 -2.67
C GLU A 208 -5.26 16.01 -2.39
N ASP A 209 -6.29 16.16 -3.22
CA ASP A 209 -7.55 15.41 -3.15
C ASP A 209 -7.45 13.98 -3.74
N SER A 210 -6.23 13.50 -4.02
CA SER A 210 -5.97 12.13 -4.49
C SER A 210 -6.05 11.11 -3.35
N ASP A 211 -6.63 9.95 -3.63
CA ASP A 211 -6.80 8.89 -2.64
C ASP A 211 -6.64 7.50 -3.28
N ARG A 212 -7.08 6.45 -2.58
CA ARG A 212 -7.05 5.07 -3.07
C ARG A 212 -8.06 4.78 -4.18
N MET A 213 -9.02 5.68 -4.44
CA MET A 213 -9.98 5.53 -5.54
C MET A 213 -9.45 6.09 -6.85
N GLY A 214 -8.59 7.11 -6.79
CA GLY A 214 -7.91 7.62 -7.96
C GLY A 214 -6.97 8.77 -7.65
N LEU A 215 -5.99 8.96 -8.53
CA LEU A 215 -5.13 10.14 -8.52
C LEU A 215 -5.76 11.23 -9.37
N ARG A 216 -5.94 12.42 -8.80
CA ARG A 216 -6.42 13.59 -9.52
C ARG A 216 -5.21 14.39 -9.98
N LEU A 217 -5.18 14.72 -11.27
CA LEU A 217 -4.02 15.33 -11.91
C LEU A 217 -4.31 16.77 -12.33
N ARG A 218 -3.35 17.66 -12.07
CA ARG A 218 -3.31 19.02 -12.60
C ARG A 218 -2.28 19.09 -13.72
N GLY A 219 -2.69 19.50 -14.91
CA GLY A 219 -1.82 19.65 -16.08
C GLY A 219 -2.60 20.19 -17.28
N ALA A 220 -2.10 19.94 -18.49
CA ALA A 220 -2.75 20.41 -19.71
C ALA A 220 -4.16 19.81 -19.88
N ARG A 221 -5.12 20.67 -20.25
CA ARG A 221 -6.49 20.26 -20.57
C ARG A 221 -6.50 19.64 -21.97
N MET A 222 -6.98 18.41 -22.07
CA MET A 222 -7.22 17.76 -23.35
C MET A 222 -8.58 18.18 -23.89
N ALA A 223 -8.60 18.75 -25.10
CA ALA A 223 -9.84 19.10 -25.78
C ALA A 223 -10.58 17.82 -26.19
N GLN A 224 -11.86 17.74 -25.84
CA GLN A 224 -12.73 16.66 -26.30
C GLN A 224 -13.21 16.98 -27.71
N ALA A 225 -13.25 15.97 -28.57
CA ALA A 225 -13.99 16.08 -29.82
C ALA A 225 -15.49 16.20 -29.49
N PRO A 226 -16.31 16.85 -30.35
CA PRO A 226 -17.76 16.85 -30.19
C PRO A 226 -18.26 15.40 -30.17
N SER A 227 -18.61 14.90 -28.99
CA SER A 227 -19.13 13.56 -28.82
C SER A 227 -20.28 13.60 -27.82
N GLY A 228 -21.34 12.83 -28.09
CA GLY A 228 -22.43 12.66 -27.14
C GLY A 228 -21.97 11.96 -25.85
N GLY A 229 -22.91 11.69 -24.95
CA GLY A 229 -22.63 10.96 -23.71
C GLY A 229 -21.91 9.62 -23.94
N MET A 230 -21.19 9.16 -22.92
CA MET A 230 -20.52 7.86 -22.92
C MET A 230 -21.39 6.84 -22.17
N VAL A 231 -21.57 5.65 -22.75
CA VAL A 231 -22.21 4.52 -22.06
C VAL A 231 -21.31 4.07 -20.92
N THR A 232 -21.90 3.68 -19.79
CA THR A 232 -21.17 3.11 -18.65
C THR A 232 -20.39 1.87 -19.07
N GLN A 233 -19.12 1.82 -18.68
CA GLN A 233 -18.20 0.71 -18.98
C GLN A 233 -17.37 0.37 -17.73
N GLY A 234 -16.88 -0.87 -17.66
CA GLY A 234 -15.96 -1.28 -16.61
C GLY A 234 -14.62 -0.54 -16.73
N VAL A 235 -14.05 -0.14 -15.59
CA VAL A 235 -12.79 0.61 -15.53
C VAL A 235 -11.77 -0.21 -14.76
N PRO A 236 -10.63 -0.61 -15.37
CA PRO A 236 -9.54 -1.25 -14.65
C PRO A 236 -8.71 -0.20 -13.88
N PRO A 237 -7.97 -0.60 -12.84
CA PRO A 237 -6.87 0.21 -12.31
C PRO A 237 -5.86 0.54 -13.42
N GLY A 238 -5.36 1.78 -13.41
CA GLY A 238 -4.39 2.31 -14.40
C GLY A 238 -3.06 2.71 -13.78
#